data_AF-A0A7H5ETY0-F1
#
_entry.id   AF-A0A7H5ETY0-F1
#
_cell.length_a   1.000
_cell.length_b   1.000
_cell.length_c   1.000
_cell.angle_alpha   90.00
_cell.angle_beta   90.00
_cell.angle_gamma   90.00
#
_symmetry.space_group_name_H-M   'P 1'
#
loop_
_entity.id
_entity.type
_entity.pdbx_description
1 polymer ?
#
loop_
_entity_poly.entity_id
_entity_poly.type
_entity_poly.pdbx_seq_one_letter_code
_entity_poly.pdbx_strand_id
1 'polypeptide(L)'
;MDESSTSIFERNVDPIHQALFTLGAVLVVDILGSGVAAATEDVETNLFPWLCAASFLLFFALFNAILSASAPNMLRYWQRSIYSFMGLALGSGLLAWAFSSLTISEAGSYRWIFIVVTVGYLVFLSMIAFLKKIVTFAQKEEWNKPKFRQKKRR
;
A
#
# COMPACT_ATOMS: atom_id res chain seq x y z
N MET A 1 11.81 31.16 9.31
CA MET A 1 11.05 30.17 10.10
C MET A 1 9.70 30.05 9.42
N ASP A 2 9.27 28.93 8.88
CA ASP A 2 9.86 27.61 8.70
C ASP A 2 8.90 26.83 7.75
N GLU A 3 9.38 25.73 7.18
CA GLU A 3 8.61 24.62 6.58
C GLU A 3 7.94 24.80 5.18
N SER A 4 8.39 24.01 4.19
CA SER A 4 7.51 23.12 3.38
C SER A 4 8.15 22.56 2.10
N SER A 5 9.44 22.76 1.84
CA SER A 5 10.14 22.12 0.71
C SER A 5 10.79 20.79 1.07
N THR A 6 10.19 20.00 1.97
CA THR A 6 10.54 18.58 2.10
C THR A 6 9.78 17.81 1.03
N SER A 7 10.51 17.18 0.11
CA SER A 7 9.94 16.35 -0.94
C SER A 7 9.01 15.29 -0.34
N ILE A 8 7.94 14.90 -1.03
CA ILE A 8 7.09 13.77 -0.64
C ILE A 8 7.88 12.47 -0.42
N PHE A 9 9.09 12.40 -0.99
CA PHE A 9 10.06 11.32 -0.81
C PHE A 9 10.92 11.45 0.46
N GLU A 10 11.07 12.65 1.03
CA GLU A 10 11.70 12.87 2.34
C GLU A 10 10.72 12.67 3.51
N ARG A 11 9.42 12.79 3.24
CA ARG A 11 8.38 12.52 4.24
C ARG A 11 8.25 11.01 4.43
N ASN A 12 8.87 10.50 5.49
CA ASN A 12 8.82 9.10 5.88
C ASN A 12 7.41 8.75 6.42
N VAL A 13 6.47 8.50 5.52
CA VAL A 13 5.08 8.15 5.87
C VAL A 13 5.04 6.74 6.42
N ASP A 14 4.65 6.60 7.69
CA ASP A 14 4.54 5.30 8.35
C ASP A 14 3.37 4.48 7.73
N PRO A 15 3.60 3.21 7.36
CA PRO A 15 2.56 2.31 6.83
C PRO A 15 1.29 2.25 7.68
N ILE A 16 1.42 2.40 9.00
CA ILE A 16 0.28 2.34 9.93
C ILE A 16 -0.66 3.52 9.70
N HIS A 17 -0.11 4.72 9.54
CA HIS A 17 -0.92 5.92 9.28
C HIS A 17 -1.58 5.85 7.91
N GLN A 18 -0.86 5.32 6.92
CA GLN A 18 -1.41 5.07 5.59
C GLN A 18 -2.57 4.08 5.64
N ALA A 19 -2.44 2.97 6.36
CA ALA A 19 -3.50 1.98 6.52
C ALA A 19 -4.71 2.55 7.27
N LEU A 20 -4.48 3.33 8.33
CA LEU A 20 -5.56 3.96 9.09
C LEU A 20 -6.33 4.98 8.24
N PHE A 21 -5.62 5.80 7.47
CA PHE A 21 -6.23 6.73 6.53
C PHE A 21 -7.03 6.01 5.46
N THR A 22 -6.46 4.96 4.85
CA THR A 22 -7.16 4.15 3.85
C THR A 22 -8.41 3.48 4.43
N LEU A 23 -8.34 2.93 5.65
CA LEU A 23 -9.49 2.32 6.31
C LEU A 23 -10.59 3.36 6.60
N GLY A 24 -10.21 4.56 7.04
CA GLY A 24 -11.16 5.67 7.20
C GLY A 24 -11.81 6.07 5.88
N ALA A 25 -11.05 6.09 4.77
CA ALA A 25 -11.59 6.35 3.45
C ALA A 25 -12.57 5.28 2.98
N VAL A 26 -12.28 3.99 3.23
CA VAL A 26 -13.22 2.88 2.97
C VAL A 26 -14.54 3.14 3.70
N LEU A 27 -14.48 3.41 5.01
CA LEU A 27 -15.66 3.67 5.82
C LEU A 27 -16.49 4.84 5.28
N VAL A 28 -15.85 5.95 4.90
CA VAL A 28 -16.55 7.11 4.33
C VAL A 28 -17.24 6.75 3.02
N VAL A 29 -16.57 6.00 2.14
CA VAL A 29 -17.16 5.57 0.86
C VAL A 29 -18.31 4.60 1.07
N ASP A 30 -18.22 3.68 2.03
CA ASP A 30 -19.30 2.73 2.36
C ASP A 30 -20.54 3.46 2.91
N ILE A 31 -20.34 4.48 3.77
CA ILE A 31 -21.43 5.32 4.29
C ILE A 31 -22.11 6.09 3.16
N LEU A 32 -21.32 6.72 2.28
CA LEU A 32 -21.86 7.46 1.14
C LEU A 32 -22.60 6.52 0.17
N GLY A 33 -22.04 5.35 -0.12
CA GLY A 33 -22.66 4.33 -0.98
C GLY A 33 -23.99 3.85 -0.41
N SER A 34 -24.04 3.62 0.90
CA SER A 34 -25.26 3.24 1.61
C SER A 34 -26.32 4.36 1.58
N GLY A 35 -25.91 5.63 1.70
CA GLY A 35 -26.79 6.78 1.56
C GLY A 35 -27.39 6.92 0.15
N VAL A 36 -26.60 6.66 -0.89
CA VAL A 36 -27.07 6.64 -2.29
C VAL A 36 -28.02 5.48 -2.51
N ALA A 37 -27.69 4.28 -2.04
CA ALA A 37 -28.54 3.10 -2.18
C ALA A 37 -29.89 3.25 -1.49
N ALA A 38 -29.96 3.97 -0.37
CA ALA A 38 -31.24 4.30 0.27
C ALA A 38 -32.11 5.25 -0.56
N ALA A 39 -31.53 5.98 -1.51
CA ALA A 39 -32.22 6.94 -2.37
C ALA A 39 -32.59 6.39 -3.76
N THR A 40 -32.11 5.20 -4.14
CA THR A 40 -32.28 4.63 -5.48
C THR A 40 -32.52 3.11 -5.43
N GLU A 41 -33.53 2.59 -6.13
CA GLU A 41 -33.87 1.16 -6.13
C GLU A 41 -32.96 0.28 -7.03
N ASP A 42 -32.05 0.89 -7.83
CA ASP A 42 -31.32 0.23 -8.91
C ASP A 42 -29.89 -0.22 -8.59
N VAL A 43 -29.41 -0.05 -7.35
CA VAL A 43 -28.03 -0.41 -7.01
C VAL A 43 -27.98 -1.88 -6.58
N GLU A 44 -27.12 -2.68 -7.21
CA GLU A 44 -26.69 -4.00 -6.69
C GLU A 44 -25.89 -3.77 -5.39
N THR A 45 -26.62 -3.47 -4.32
CA THR A 45 -26.11 -2.80 -3.11
C THR A 45 -25.13 -3.66 -2.33
N ASN A 46 -25.31 -4.97 -2.38
CA ASN A 46 -24.65 -5.87 -1.44
C ASN A 46 -23.20 -6.17 -1.83
N LEU A 47 -22.82 -5.97 -3.09
CA LEU A 47 -21.44 -6.22 -3.54
C LEU A 47 -20.55 -4.98 -3.52
N PHE A 48 -21.15 -3.79 -3.45
CA PHE A 48 -20.43 -2.52 -3.46
C PHE A 48 -19.39 -2.39 -2.31
N PRO A 49 -19.71 -2.74 -1.04
CA PRO A 49 -18.72 -2.65 0.04
C PRO A 49 -17.52 -3.58 -0.17
N TRP A 50 -17.73 -4.76 -0.76
CA TRP A 50 -16.65 -5.69 -1.10
C TRP A 50 -15.75 -5.17 -2.22
N LEU A 51 -16.34 -4.49 -3.21
CA LEU A 51 -15.61 -3.79 -4.26
C LEU A 51 -14.74 -2.68 -3.67
N CYS A 52 -15.33 -1.83 -2.82
CA CYS A 52 -14.61 -0.74 -2.15
C CYS A 52 -13.42 -1.28 -1.34
N ALA A 53 -13.65 -2.28 -0.48
CA ALA A 53 -12.59 -2.90 0.30
C ALA A 53 -11.44 -3.44 -0.58
N ALA A 54 -11.76 -4.15 -1.66
CA ALA A 54 -10.75 -4.68 -2.59
C ALA A 54 -9.96 -3.58 -3.31
N SER A 55 -10.64 -2.52 -3.79
CA SER A 55 -10.01 -1.39 -4.47
C SER A 55 -9.04 -0.64 -3.55
N PHE A 56 -9.47 -0.37 -2.31
CA PHE A 56 -8.63 0.32 -1.34
C PHE A 56 -7.47 -0.53 -0.81
N LEU A 57 -7.63 -1.85 -0.73
CA LEU A 57 -6.51 -2.77 -0.46
C LEU A 57 -5.44 -2.69 -1.56
N LEU A 58 -5.85 -2.70 -2.82
CA LEU A 58 -4.94 -2.57 -3.95
C LEU A 58 -4.28 -1.18 -3.96
N PHE A 59 -5.05 -0.13 -3.66
CA PHE A 59 -4.54 1.23 -3.53
C PHE A 59 -3.46 1.32 -2.45
N PHE A 60 -3.73 0.80 -1.26
CA PHE A 60 -2.72 0.72 -0.21
C PHE A 60 -1.50 -0.08 -0.68
N ALA A 61 -1.69 -1.24 -1.30
CA ALA A 61 -0.61 -2.09 -1.77
C ALA A 61 0.33 -1.35 -2.73
N LEU A 62 -0.23 -0.63 -3.70
CA LEU A 62 0.54 0.14 -4.68
C LEU A 62 1.32 1.28 -4.04
N PHE A 63 0.63 2.15 -3.29
CA PHE A 63 1.28 3.32 -2.67
C PHE A 63 2.28 2.91 -1.60
N ASN A 64 1.97 1.90 -0.79
CA ASN A 64 2.88 1.40 0.23
C ASN A 64 4.15 0.83 -0.41
N ALA A 65 4.03 0.08 -1.51
CA ALA A 65 5.19 -0.43 -2.24
C ALA A 65 6.08 0.72 -2.74
N ILE A 66 5.50 1.75 -3.34
CA ILE A 66 6.25 2.94 -3.81
C ILE A 66 6.95 3.64 -2.65
N LEU A 67 6.24 3.91 -1.54
CA LEU A 67 6.81 4.60 -0.37
C LEU A 67 7.89 3.77 0.33
N SER A 68 7.77 2.44 0.30
CA SER A 68 8.80 1.54 0.83
C SER A 68 10.17 1.72 0.16
N ALA A 69 10.20 2.21 -1.10
CA ALA A 69 11.44 2.51 -1.82
C ALA A 69 12.20 3.71 -1.23
N SER A 70 11.56 4.57 -0.45
CA SER A 70 12.20 5.76 0.14
C SER A 70 12.59 5.55 1.60
N ALA A 71 12.14 4.44 2.21
CA ALA A 71 12.38 4.18 3.63
C ALA A 71 13.87 3.93 3.96
N PRO A 72 14.46 4.61 4.95
CA PRO A 72 15.88 4.43 5.31
C PRO A 72 16.18 3.02 5.86
N ASN A 73 15.26 2.45 6.63
CA ASN A 73 15.37 1.07 7.12
C ASN A 73 14.31 0.18 6.46
N MET A 74 14.75 -0.56 5.44
CA MET A 74 13.85 -1.38 4.63
C MET A 74 13.17 -2.49 5.45
N LEU A 75 13.93 -3.21 6.28
CA LEU A 75 13.39 -4.36 7.02
C LEU A 75 12.29 -3.93 8.01
N ARG A 76 12.53 -2.83 8.75
CA ARG A 76 11.54 -2.31 9.70
C ARG A 76 10.29 -1.78 9.00
N TYR A 77 10.45 -1.09 7.87
CA TYR A 77 9.32 -0.62 7.07
C TYR A 77 8.51 -1.80 6.54
N TRP A 78 9.18 -2.80 5.98
CA TRP A 78 8.56 -4.00 5.40
C TRP A 78 7.70 -4.78 6.39
N GLN A 79 8.19 -4.99 7.62
CA GLN A 79 7.41 -5.66 8.68
C GLN A 79 6.17 -4.84 9.06
N ARG A 80 6.32 -3.52 9.26
CA ARG A 80 5.19 -2.62 9.55
C ARG A 80 4.17 -2.60 8.42
N SER A 81 4.63 -2.61 7.18
CA SER A 81 3.83 -2.69 5.96
C SER A 81 2.99 -3.97 5.89
N ILE A 82 3.53 -5.11 6.30
CA ILE A 82 2.77 -6.38 6.35
C ILE A 82 1.68 -6.31 7.41
N TYR A 83 2.01 -5.90 8.64
CA TYR A 83 1.01 -5.78 9.72
C TYR A 83 -0.09 -4.76 9.37
N SER A 84 0.28 -3.65 8.74
CA SER A 84 -0.66 -2.61 8.31
C SER A 84 -1.58 -3.13 7.21
N PHE A 85 -1.05 -3.88 6.24
CA PHE A 85 -1.85 -4.52 5.19
C PHE A 85 -2.80 -5.56 5.77
N MET A 86 -2.34 -6.42 6.69
CA MET A 86 -3.19 -7.41 7.35
C MET A 86 -4.32 -6.73 8.14
N GLY A 87 -3.99 -5.68 8.91
CA GLY A 87 -4.97 -4.90 9.65
C GLY A 87 -5.98 -4.23 8.72
N LEU A 88 -5.53 -3.67 7.60
CA LEU A 88 -6.41 -3.08 6.59
C LEU A 88 -7.28 -4.15 5.91
N ALA A 89 -6.75 -5.31 5.57
CA ALA A 89 -7.49 -6.38 4.90
C ALA A 89 -8.59 -6.96 5.79
N LEU A 90 -8.26 -7.20 7.06
CA LEU A 90 -9.25 -7.63 8.05
C LEU A 90 -10.25 -6.51 8.36
N GLY A 91 -9.78 -5.28 8.57
CA GLY A 91 -10.64 -4.14 8.90
C GLY A 91 -11.62 -3.81 7.77
N SER A 92 -11.13 -3.67 6.55
CA SER A 92 -11.97 -3.39 5.37
C SER A 92 -12.87 -4.57 5.02
N GLY A 93 -12.42 -5.81 5.20
CA GLY A 93 -13.28 -7.00 5.04
C GLY A 93 -14.40 -7.09 6.08
N LEU A 94 -14.13 -6.71 7.34
CA LEU A 94 -15.15 -6.63 8.39
C LEU A 94 -16.15 -5.49 8.13
N LEU A 95 -15.68 -4.33 7.67
CA LEU A 95 -16.57 -3.25 7.22
C LEU A 95 -17.44 -3.71 6.05
N ALA A 96 -16.85 -4.32 5.03
CA ALA A 96 -17.58 -4.84 3.90
C ALA A 96 -18.66 -5.85 4.33
N TRP A 97 -18.33 -6.76 5.26
CA TRP A 97 -19.30 -7.69 5.84
C TRP A 97 -20.41 -6.96 6.60
N ALA A 98 -20.08 -5.95 7.41
CA ALA A 98 -21.07 -5.19 8.20
C ALA A 98 -22.06 -4.40 7.31
N PHE A 99 -21.58 -3.82 6.21
CA PHE A 99 -22.43 -3.04 5.29
C PHE A 99 -23.17 -3.91 4.27
N SER A 100 -22.57 -5.00 3.79
CA SER A 100 -23.21 -5.89 2.81
C SER A 100 -24.07 -6.98 3.42
N SER A 101 -23.86 -7.33 4.70
CA SER A 101 -24.36 -8.54 5.36
C SER A 101 -23.97 -9.88 4.70
N LEU A 102 -23.16 -9.84 3.63
CA LEU A 102 -22.70 -11.02 2.90
C LEU A 102 -21.35 -11.46 3.43
N THR A 103 -21.22 -12.75 3.73
CA THR A 103 -19.93 -13.34 4.07
C THR A 103 -18.98 -13.34 2.86
N ILE A 104 -17.68 -13.38 3.12
CA ILE A 104 -16.67 -13.43 2.04
C ILE A 104 -16.85 -14.66 1.12
N SER A 105 -17.48 -15.73 1.61
CA SER A 105 -17.85 -16.91 0.82
C SER A 105 -19.01 -16.65 -0.14
N GLU A 106 -19.95 -15.80 0.26
CA GLU A 106 -21.13 -15.44 -0.54
C GLU A 106 -20.82 -14.32 -1.53
N ALA A 107 -19.80 -13.51 -1.25
CA ALA A 107 -19.28 -12.47 -2.14
C ALA A 107 -18.60 -13.03 -3.42
N GLY A 108 -18.75 -14.32 -3.74
CA GLY A 108 -18.34 -14.94 -4.99
C GLY A 108 -16.87 -14.65 -5.36
N SER A 109 -16.67 -13.95 -6.47
CA SER A 109 -15.34 -13.62 -7.01
C SER A 109 -14.48 -12.74 -6.10
N TYR A 110 -15.08 -11.98 -5.17
CA TYR A 110 -14.32 -11.08 -4.29
C TYR A 110 -13.37 -11.83 -3.35
N ARG A 111 -13.70 -13.06 -2.95
CA ARG A 111 -12.78 -13.93 -2.21
C ARG A 111 -11.46 -14.12 -2.96
N TRP A 112 -11.52 -14.37 -4.26
CA TRP A 112 -10.34 -14.54 -5.10
C TRP A 112 -9.60 -13.22 -5.31
N ILE A 113 -10.33 -12.11 -5.45
CA ILE A 113 -9.71 -10.78 -5.56
C ILE A 113 -8.88 -10.47 -4.31
N PHE A 114 -9.38 -10.75 -3.11
CA PHE A 114 -8.61 -10.55 -1.88
C PHE A 114 -7.33 -11.38 -1.84
N ILE A 115 -7.40 -12.64 -2.29
CA ILE A 115 -6.22 -13.50 -2.39
C ILE A 115 -5.22 -12.93 -3.41
N VAL A 116 -5.69 -12.57 -4.60
CA VAL A 116 -4.86 -12.02 -5.68
C VAL A 116 -4.20 -10.70 -5.25
N VAL A 117 -4.94 -9.80 -4.59
CA VAL A 117 -4.41 -8.54 -4.09
C VAL A 117 -3.37 -8.78 -2.99
N THR A 118 -3.61 -9.76 -2.09
CA THR A 118 -2.65 -10.12 -1.05
C THR A 118 -1.35 -10.67 -1.65
N VAL A 119 -1.44 -11.61 -2.59
CA VAL A 119 -0.27 -12.15 -3.29
C VAL A 119 0.43 -11.06 -4.09
N GLY A 120 -0.32 -10.25 -4.82
CA GLY A 120 0.21 -9.13 -5.59
C GLY A 120 0.95 -8.11 -4.73
N TYR A 121 0.46 -7.83 -3.52
CA TYR A 121 1.13 -6.96 -2.57
C TYR A 121 2.48 -7.52 -2.12
N LEU A 122 2.55 -8.82 -1.79
CA LEU A 122 3.82 -9.47 -1.44
C LEU A 122 4.82 -9.41 -2.62
N VAL A 123 4.33 -9.58 -3.85
CA VAL A 123 5.14 -9.42 -5.06
C VAL A 123 5.67 -7.99 -5.18
N PHE A 124 4.82 -6.97 -5.05
CA PHE A 124 5.26 -5.57 -5.11
C PHE A 124 6.29 -5.23 -4.03
N LEU A 125 6.07 -5.68 -2.80
CA LEU A 125 7.02 -5.51 -1.72
C LEU A 125 8.38 -6.19 -2.01
N SER A 126 8.35 -7.40 -2.58
CA SER A 126 9.56 -8.13 -2.94
C SER A 126 10.35 -7.44 -4.06
N MET A 127 9.64 -6.89 -5.05
CA MET A 127 10.21 -6.15 -6.17
C MET A 127 10.94 -4.89 -5.70
N ILE A 128 10.33 -4.12 -4.80
CA ILE A 128 10.94 -2.88 -4.27
C ILE A 128 12.14 -3.21 -3.36
N ALA A 129 12.06 -4.29 -2.58
CA ALA A 129 13.20 -4.77 -1.81
C ALA A 129 14.39 -5.15 -2.71
N PHE A 130 14.12 -5.78 -3.86
CA PHE A 130 15.14 -6.09 -4.85
C PHE A 130 15.73 -4.84 -5.51
N LEU A 131 14.88 -3.89 -5.92
CA LEU A 131 15.31 -2.61 -6.49
C LEU A 131 16.26 -1.86 -5.55
N LYS A 132 15.94 -1.79 -4.25
CA LYS A 132 16.85 -1.20 -3.27
C LYS A 132 18.20 -1.89 -3.21
N LYS A 133 18.23 -3.24 -3.22
CA LYS A 133 19.50 -3.98 -3.22
C LYS A 133 20.35 -3.64 -4.44
N ILE A 134 19.75 -3.52 -5.62
CA ILE A 134 20.45 -3.12 -6.85
C ILE A 134 21.03 -1.71 -6.71
N VAL A 135 20.23 -0.74 -6.27
CA VAL A 135 20.68 0.66 -6.11
C VAL A 135 21.84 0.74 -5.11
N THR A 136 21.73 0.08 -3.95
CA THR A 136 22.80 0.04 -2.96
C THR A 136 24.06 -0.65 -3.51
N PHE A 137 23.91 -1.69 -4.33
CA PHE A 137 25.04 -2.35 -4.98
C PHE A 137 25.74 -1.41 -5.97
N ALA A 138 24.98 -0.70 -6.82
CA ALA A 138 25.51 0.26 -7.77
C ALA A 138 26.25 1.42 -7.07
N GLN A 139 25.67 1.98 -6.00
CA GLN A 139 26.31 3.01 -5.18
C GLN A 139 27.63 2.53 -4.55
N LYS A 140 27.70 1.24 -4.15
CA LYS A 140 28.92 0.64 -3.61
C LYS A 140 29.99 0.41 -4.67
N GLU A 141 29.61 0.05 -5.89
CA GLU A 141 30.53 -0.18 -7.00
C GLU A 141 31.20 1.12 -7.48
N GLU A 142 30.47 2.24 -7.51
CA GLU A 142 31.04 3.56 -7.82
C GLU A 142 32.08 4.01 -6.78
N TRP A 143 31.85 3.73 -5.50
CA TRP A 143 32.80 4.06 -4.42
C TRP A 143 34.08 3.24 -4.51
N ASN A 144 34.00 1.99 -4.97
CA ASN A 144 35.12 1.06 -5.03
C ASN A 144 36.01 1.21 -6.28
N LYS A 145 35.70 2.11 -7.22
CA LYS A 145 36.64 2.48 -8.29
C LYS A 145 37.68 3.44 -7.71
N PRO A 146 38.93 3.01 -7.42
CA PRO A 146 39.95 3.94 -6.98
C PRO A 146 40.14 4.97 -8.09
N LYS A 147 39.96 6.25 -7.76
CA LYS A 147 40.34 7.36 -8.64
C LYS A 147 41.80 7.14 -9.00
N PHE A 148 42.08 6.63 -10.20
CA PHE A 148 43.43 6.48 -10.69
C PHE A 148 44.06 7.87 -10.68
N ARG A 149 44.85 8.12 -9.63
CA ARG A 149 45.57 9.36 -9.42
C ARG A 149 46.54 9.45 -10.59
N GLN A 150 46.17 10.21 -11.62
CA GLN A 150 47.07 10.54 -12.71
C GLN A 150 48.26 11.28 -12.10
N LYS A 151 49.34 10.53 -11.81
CA LYS A 151 50.65 11.10 -11.55
C LYS A 151 51.04 11.81 -12.85
N LYS A 152 50.89 13.12 -12.87
CA LYS A 152 51.57 13.99 -13.84
C LYS A 152 53.05 13.62 -13.78
N ARG A 153 53.53 12.90 -14.80
CA ARG A 153 54.96 12.70 -15.04
C ARG A 153 55.56 14.06 -15.39
N ARG A 154 56.78 14.24 -14.86
CA ARG A 154 57.68 15.39 -14.89
C ARG A 154 57.57 16.29 -16.11
#